data_AF-A0A246S8N0-F1
#
_entry.id   AF-A0A246S8N0-F1
#
_cell.length_a   1.000
_cell.length_b   1.000
_cell.length_c   1.000
_cell.angle_alpha   90.00
_cell.angle_beta   90.00
_cell.angle_gamma   90.00
#
_symmetry.space_group_name_H-M   'P 1'
#
loop_
_entity.id
_entity.type
_entity.pdbx_description
1 polymer ?
#
loop_
_entity_poly.entity_id
_entity_poly.type
_entity_poly.pdbx_seq_one_letter_code
_entity_poly.pdbx_strand_id
1 'polypeptide(L)'
;MKLSEQVKPISYLKAHAPEIIRTLKDNPQPVVITLHGEAKAILQDVGQYEETQETLALLKVLALTNRQVEEGKLRPASESFARIRKRLADDQS
;
A
#
# COMPACT_ATOMS: atom_id res chain seq x y z
N MET A 1 2.79 -14.33 7.86
CA MET A 1 3.28 -13.42 8.93
C MET A 1 2.58 -13.76 10.23
N LYS A 2 3.33 -14.08 11.29
CA LYS A 2 2.78 -14.20 12.65
C LYS A 2 3.17 -12.96 13.44
N LEU A 3 2.36 -11.90 13.36
CA LEU A 3 2.57 -10.64 14.10
C LEU A 3 2.65 -10.86 15.63
N SER A 4 2.08 -11.96 16.13
CA SER A 4 2.18 -12.40 17.53
C SER A 4 3.61 -12.61 18.01
N GLU A 5 4.55 -12.90 17.11
CA GLU A 5 5.97 -13.14 17.44
C GLU A 5 6.78 -11.83 17.49
N GLN A 6 6.20 -10.71 17.06
CA GLN A 6 6.87 -9.40 16.99
C GLN A 6 6.20 -8.34 17.85
N VAL A 7 5.60 -8.75 18.96
CA VAL A 7 4.96 -7.84 19.91
C VAL A 7 6.01 -7.30 20.89
N LYS A 8 6.14 -5.97 20.96
CA LYS A 8 7.04 -5.28 21.88
C LYS A 8 6.27 -4.20 22.67
N PRO A 9 6.50 -4.02 23.98
CA PRO A 9 5.90 -2.92 24.72
C PRO A 9 6.54 -1.58 24.31
N ILE A 10 5.78 -0.49 24.48
CA ILE A 10 6.25 0.87 24.19
C ILE A 10 7.53 1.24 24.97
N SER A 11 7.71 0.67 26.16
CA SER A 11 8.93 0.85 26.97
C SER A 11 10.16 0.28 26.26
N TYR A 12 10.02 -0.85 25.58
CA TYR A 12 11.11 -1.47 24.80
C TYR A 12 11.49 -0.59 23.61
N LEU A 13 10.50 -0.04 22.88
CA LEU A 13 10.76 0.90 21.79
C LEU A 13 11.54 2.14 22.27
N LYS A 14 11.16 2.71 23.42
CA LYS A 14 11.87 3.86 24.00
C LYS A 14 13.33 3.57 24.32
N ALA A 15 13.64 2.36 24.79
CA ALA A 15 14.98 1.96 25.17
C ALA A 15 15.85 1.49 23.98
N HIS A 16 15.24 0.94 22.93
CA HIS A 16 15.95 0.22 21.85
C HIS A 16 15.62 0.72 20.44
N ALA A 17 15.11 1.94 20.28
CA ALA A 17 14.70 2.46 18.97
C ALA A 17 15.76 2.32 17.86
N PRO A 18 17.06 2.65 18.07
CA PRO A 18 18.06 2.50 17.01
C PRO A 18 18.27 1.06 16.56
N GLU A 19 18.17 0.08 17.46
CA GLU A 19 18.30 -1.34 17.15
C GLU A 19 17.10 -1.81 16.31
N ILE A 20 15.88 -1.47 16.75
CA ILE A 20 14.64 -1.83 16.06
C ILE A 20 14.64 -1.27 14.63
N ILE A 21 15.06 -0.02 14.44
CA ILE A 21 15.14 0.59 13.11
C ILE A 21 16.15 -0.13 12.21
N ARG A 22 17.31 -0.54 12.73
CA ARG A 22 18.29 -1.32 11.95
C ARG A 22 17.71 -2.69 11.57
N THR A 23 17.07 -3.37 12.52
CA THR A 23 16.45 -4.68 12.25
C THR A 23 15.36 -4.57 11.19
N LEU A 24 14.54 -3.51 11.20
CA LEU A 24 13.50 -3.30 10.17
C LEU A 24 14.07 -3.12 8.77
N LYS A 25 15.27 -2.54 8.64
CA LYS A 25 15.95 -2.41 7.36
C LYS A 25 16.47 -3.75 6.84
N ASP A 26 17.09 -4.55 7.72
CA ASP A 26 17.75 -5.81 7.34
C ASP A 26 16.78 -6.99 7.27
N ASN A 27 15.72 -6.96 8.06
CA ASN A 27 14.64 -7.94 8.11
C ASN A 27 13.30 -7.19 8.23
N PRO A 28 12.62 -6.92 7.11
CA PRO A 28 11.49 -5.99 7.04
C PRO A 28 10.17 -6.61 7.53
N GLN A 29 10.18 -7.20 8.72
CA GLN A 29 8.98 -7.69 9.38
C GLN A 29 8.41 -6.60 10.30
N PRO A 30 7.11 -6.26 10.19
CA PRO A 30 6.49 -5.26 11.05
C PRO A 30 6.45 -5.67 12.52
N VAL A 31 6.72 -4.71 13.41
CA VAL A 31 6.70 -4.89 14.87
C VAL A 31 5.42 -4.29 15.44
N VAL A 32 4.69 -5.05 16.25
CA VAL A 32 3.50 -4.56 16.95
C VAL A 32 3.90 -3.92 18.27
N ILE A 33 3.50 -2.68 18.49
CA ILE A 33 3.76 -1.93 19.71
C ILE A 33 2.55 -1.97 20.63
N THR A 34 2.78 -2.35 21.89
CA THR A 34 1.74 -2.39 22.94
C THR A 34 1.90 -1.28 23.98
N LEU A 35 0.77 -0.82 24.52
CA LEU A 35 0.69 0.06 25.69
C LEU A 35 -0.24 -0.60 26.71
N HIS A 36 0.24 -0.81 27.94
CA HIS A 36 -0.47 -1.53 28.99
C HIS A 36 -0.96 -2.93 28.55
N GLY A 37 -0.18 -3.63 27.71
CA GLY A 37 -0.51 -4.96 27.21
C GLY A 37 -1.43 -4.99 25.98
N GLU A 38 -1.96 -3.85 25.56
CA GLU A 38 -2.85 -3.75 24.40
C GLU A 38 -2.08 -3.26 23.16
N ALA A 39 -2.31 -3.88 22.00
CA ALA A 39 -1.73 -3.44 20.73
C ALA A 39 -2.29 -2.05 20.35
N LYS A 40 -1.40 -1.09 20.05
CA LYS A 40 -1.78 0.29 19.70
C LYS A 40 -1.18 0.80 18.40
N ALA A 41 -0.03 0.27 17.99
CA ALA A 41 0.65 0.74 16.78
C ALA A 41 1.44 -0.39 16.11
N ILE A 42 1.83 -0.17 14.86
CA ILE A 42 2.74 -1.01 14.10
C ILE A 42 3.90 -0.13 13.65
N LEU A 43 5.12 -0.60 13.84
CA LEU A 43 6.33 -0.01 13.28
C LEU A 43 6.79 -0.89 12.11
N GLN A 44 7.06 -0.28 10.96
CA GLN A 44 7.47 -0.98 9.74
C GLN A 44 8.44 -0.11 8.92
N ASP A 45 9.12 -0.75 7.97
CA ASP A 45 9.93 -0.05 6.98
C ASP A 45 9.05 0.80 6.05
N VAL A 46 9.55 1.99 5.67
CA VAL A 46 8.80 2.95 4.84
C VAL A 46 8.62 2.45 3.41
N GLY A 47 9.64 1.82 2.82
CA GLY A 47 9.57 1.32 1.44
C GLY A 47 8.58 0.15 1.34
N GLN A 48 8.56 -0.74 2.33
CA GLN A 48 7.55 -1.81 2.40
C GLN A 48 6.13 -1.28 2.61
N TYR A 49 5.98 -0.22 3.41
CA TYR A 49 4.68 0.43 3.57
C TYR A 49 4.19 0.99 2.23
N GLU A 50 5.04 1.71 1.50
CA GLU A 50 4.74 2.26 0.18
C GLU A 50 4.38 1.17 -0.83
N GLU A 51 5.20 0.11 -0.93
CA GLU A 51 4.94 -1.06 -1.79
C GLU A 51 3.59 -1.71 -1.48
N THR A 52 3.24 -1.82 -0.20
CA THR A 52 1.93 -2.32 0.22
C THR A 52 0.80 -1.40 -0.22
N GLN A 53 0.96 -0.07 -0.10
CA GLN A 53 -0.05 0.90 -0.55
C GLN A 53 -0.24 0.84 -2.08
N GLU A 54 0.84 0.75 -2.85
CA GLU A 54 0.79 0.61 -4.31
C GLU A 54 0.09 -0.68 -4.73
N THR A 55 0.40 -1.79 -4.05
CA THR A 55 -0.25 -3.08 -4.29
C THR A 55 -1.75 -3.00 -4.03
N LEU A 56 -2.18 -2.41 -2.92
CA LEU A 56 -3.60 -2.22 -2.61
C LEU A 56 -4.30 -1.31 -3.64
N ALA A 57 -3.63 -0.26 -4.10
CA ALA A 57 -4.15 0.62 -5.14
C ALA A 57 -4.37 -0.15 -6.46
N LEU A 58 -3.40 -0.95 -6.89
CA LEU A 58 -3.52 -1.79 -8.08
C LEU A 58 -4.67 -2.80 -7.94
N LEU A 59 -4.76 -3.50 -6.81
CA LEU A 59 -5.84 -4.46 -6.55
C LEU A 59 -7.22 -3.79 -6.60
N LYS A 60 -7.34 -2.55 -6.10
CA LYS A 60 -8.58 -1.77 -6.20
C LYS A 60 -8.91 -1.42 -7.65
N VAL A 61 -7.93 -1.00 -8.45
CA VAL A 61 -8.13 -0.72 -9.89
C VAL A 61 -8.61 -1.98 -10.63
N LEU A 62 -8.00 -3.13 -10.36
CA LEU A 62 -8.40 -4.40 -10.96
C LEU A 62 -9.82 -4.82 -10.54
N ALA A 63 -10.17 -4.71 -9.25
CA ALA A 63 -11.51 -5.01 -8.77
C ALA A 63 -12.58 -4.12 -9.42
N LEU A 64 -12.31 -2.81 -9.55
CA LEU A 64 -13.20 -1.87 -10.24
C LEU A 64 -13.33 -2.20 -11.73
N THR A 65 -12.24 -2.59 -12.38
CA THR A 65 -12.22 -2.99 -13.79
C THR A 65 -13.06 -4.24 -14.02
N ASN A 66 -12.88 -5.27 -13.19
CA ASN A 66 -13.65 -6.52 -13.28
C ASN A 66 -15.15 -6.24 -13.16
N ARG A 67 -15.55 -5.40 -12.21
CA ARG A 67 -16.95 -4.98 -12.06
C ARG A 67 -17.47 -4.24 -13.31
N GLN A 68 -16.68 -3.36 -13.92
CA GLN A 68 -17.10 -2.66 -15.14
C GLN A 68 -17.25 -3.61 -16.33
N VAL A 69 -16.40 -4.64 -16.43
CA VAL A 69 -16.52 -5.69 -17.44
C VAL A 69 -17.82 -6.47 -17.26
N GLU A 70 -18.12 -6.91 -16.03
CA GLU A 70 -19.36 -7.62 -15.69
C GLU A 70 -20.62 -6.79 -16.00
N GLU A 71 -20.56 -5.47 -15.73
CA GLU A 71 -21.65 -4.53 -16.01
C GLU A 71 -21.72 -4.10 -17.50
N GLY A 72 -20.84 -4.62 -18.37
CA GLY A 72 -20.80 -4.29 -19.80
C GLY A 72 -20.36 -2.85 -20.10
N LYS A 73 -19.77 -2.14 -19.12
CA LYS A 73 -19.32 -0.74 -19.22
C LYS A 73 -17.99 -0.61 -19.94
N LEU A 74 -17.91 -1.17 -21.14
CA LEU A 74 -16.71 -1.25 -21.95
C LEU A 74 -16.81 -0.37 -23.20
N ARG A 75 -15.65 0.00 -23.74
CA ARG A 75 -15.55 0.68 -25.03
C ARG A 75 -14.45 0.04 -25.87
N PRO A 76 -14.62 -0.04 -27.20
CA PRO A 76 -13.55 -0.48 -28.08
C PRO A 76 -12.28 0.36 -27.90
N ALA A 77 -11.12 -0.29 -28.01
CA ALA A 77 -9.83 0.38 -27.90
C ALA A 77 -9.68 1.50 -28.96
N SER A 78 -10.15 1.25 -30.18
CA SER A 78 -10.14 2.23 -31.28
C SER A 78 -10.85 3.54 -30.92
N GLU A 79 -12.04 3.45 -30.33
CA GLU A 79 -12.83 4.60 -29.88
C GLU A 79 -12.11 5.36 -28.75
N SER A 80 -11.53 4.64 -27.79
CA SER A 80 -10.79 5.25 -26.68
C SER A 80 -9.55 6.02 -27.16
N PHE A 81 -8.76 5.45 -28.07
CA PHE A 81 -7.59 6.12 -28.63
C PHE A 81 -7.97 7.32 -29.51
N ALA A 82 -9.07 7.24 -30.28
CA ALA A 82 -9.58 8.37 -31.04
C ALA A 82 -9.95 9.55 -30.13
N ARG A 83 -10.62 9.27 -29.00
CA ARG A 83 -10.99 10.29 -28.01
C ARG A 83 -9.77 10.97 -27.37
N ILE A 84 -8.73 10.20 -27.03
CA ILE A 84 -7.49 10.73 -26.45
C ILE A 84 -6.80 11.66 -27.45
N ARG A 85 -6.63 11.23 -28.70
CA ARG A 85 -6.01 12.05 -29.76
C ARG A 85 -6.76 13.35 -29.99
N LYS A 86 -8.10 13.31 -30.01
CA LYS A 86 -8.92 14.52 -30.16
C LYS A 86 -8.65 15.52 -29.03
N ARG A 87 -8.67 15.09 -27.77
CA ARG A 87 -8.37 15.98 -26.62
C ARG A 87 -6.99 16.62 -26.71
N LEU A 88 -5.97 15.85 -27.12
CA LEU A 88 -4.61 16.37 -27.27
C LEU A 88 -4.49 17.43 -28.38
N ALA A 89 -5.29 17.32 -29.44
CA ALA A 89 -5.34 18.33 -30.50
C ALA A 89 -6.10 19.59 -30.06
N ASP A 90 -7.20 19.42 -29.32
CA ASP A 90 -8.00 20.52 -28.78
C ASP A 90 -7.22 21.34 -27.74
N ASP A 91 -6.38 20.72 -26.90
CA ASP A 91 -5.52 21.41 -25.91
C ASP A 91 -4.34 22.18 -26.54
N GLN A 92 -4.04 21.96 -27.83
CA GLN A 92 -2.96 22.64 -28.57
C GLN A 92 -3.45 23.80 -29.45
N SER A 93 -4.76 24.08 -29.45
CA SER A 93 -5.41 25.14 -30.23
C SER A 93 -5.79 26.32 -29.35
#